data_AF-A0A8J2NZ05-F1
#
_entry.id   AF-A0A8J2NZ05-F1
#
_cell.length_a   1.000
_cell.length_b   1.000
_cell.length_c   1.000
_cell.angle_alpha   90.00
_cell.angle_beta   90.00
_cell.angle_gamma   90.00
#
_symmetry.space_group_name_H-M   'P 1'
#
loop_
_entity.id
_entity.type
_entity.pdbx_description
1 polymer ?
#
loop_
_entity_poly.entity_id
_entity_poly.type
_entity_poly.pdbx_seq_one_letter_code
_entity_poly.pdbx_strand_id
1 'polypeptide(L)' 'HDEKYYPDPEKFNPEHFSAENKAKRHPYAYLPFGQGPRNCIAMRFALAET' A
#
# COMPACT_ATOMS: atom_id res chain seq x y z
N HIS A 1 3.77 -8.90 0.91
CA HIS A 1 3.19 -9.97 1.73
C HIS A 1 4.00 -10.15 3.01
N ASP A 2 4.18 -9.07 3.79
CA ASP A 2 4.96 -9.15 5.03
C ASP A 2 4.00 -9.35 6.21
N GLU A 3 4.08 -10.52 6.84
CA GLU A 3 3.24 -10.93 7.98
C GLU A 3 3.40 -9.98 9.19
N LYS A 4 4.53 -9.29 9.30
CA LYS A 4 4.76 -8.30 10.35
C LYS A 4 3.78 -7.13 10.25
N TYR A 5 3.36 -6.77 9.03
CA TYR A 5 2.48 -5.62 8.78
C TYR A 5 1.07 -6.02 8.37
N TYR A 6 0.88 -7.22 7.84
CA TYR A 6 -0.43 -7.72 7.38
C TYR A 6 -0.63 -9.16 7.86
N PRO A 7 -1.52 -9.39 8.83
CA PRO A 7 -1.98 -10.75 9.17
C PRO A 7 -2.60 -11.43 7.94
N ASP A 8 -2.27 -12.70 7.73
CA ASP A 8 -2.70 -13.49 6.56
C ASP A 8 -2.47 -12.76 5.22
N PRO A 9 -1.23 -12.39 4.88
CA PRO A 9 -0.95 -11.45 3.78
C PRO A 9 -1.37 -11.99 2.41
N GLU A 10 -1.42 -13.30 2.24
CA GLU A 10 -1.86 -13.98 1.01
C GLU A 10 -3.38 -13.94 0.81
N LYS A 11 -4.14 -13.60 1.85
CA LYS A 11 -5.60 -13.48 1.78
C LYS A 11 -5.98 -12.05 1.43
N PHE A 12 -6.87 -11.91 0.44
CA PHE A 12 -7.46 -10.60 0.16
C PHE A 12 -8.30 -10.13 1.35
N ASN A 13 -7.86 -9.06 2.01
CA ASN A 13 -8.52 -8.45 3.16
C ASN A 13 -8.56 -6.91 3.02
N PRO A 14 -9.71 -6.31 2.66
CA PRO A 14 -9.86 -4.85 2.54
C PRO A 14 -9.55 -4.07 3.82
N GLU A 15 -9.75 -4.68 5.00
CA GLU A 15 -9.53 -4.04 6.29
C GLU A 15 -8.07 -3.65 6.52
N HIS A 16 -7.12 -4.32 5.84
CA HIS A 16 -5.70 -3.94 5.85
C HIS A 16 -5.47 -2.51 5.33
N PHE A 17 -6.43 -1.95 4.60
CA PHE A 17 -6.37 -0.62 4.00
C PHE A 17 -7.42 0.36 4.58
N SER A 18 -8.02 0.03 5.73
CA SER A 18 -8.85 0.97 6.48
C SER A 18 -8.04 2.21 6.90
N ALA A 19 -8.73 3.32 7.20
CA ALA A 19 -8.06 4.56 7.60
C ALA A 19 -7.22 4.36 8.87
N GLU A 20 -7.73 3.60 9.83
CA GLU A 20 -7.05 3.29 11.09
C GLU A 20 -5.78 2.44 10.87
N ASN A 21 -5.87 1.37 10.07
CA ASN A 21 -4.74 0.49 9.81
C ASN A 21 -3.67 1.18 8.95
N LYS A 22 -4.08 2.02 7.98
CA LYS A 22 -3.15 2.88 7.23
C LYS A 22 -2.37 3.83 8.13
N ALA A 23 -3.02 4.41 9.13
CA ALA A 23 -2.39 5.35 10.06
C ALA A 23 -1.38 4.68 11.00
N LYS A 24 -1.62 3.42 11.40
CA LYS A 24 -0.72 2.64 12.27
C LYS A 24 0.44 1.97 11.52
N ARG A 25 0.26 1.72 10.22
CA ARG A 25 1.25 1.02 9.39
C ARG A 25 2.47 1.90 9.11
N HIS A 26 3.65 1.28 9.05
CA HIS A 26 4.87 1.97 8.63
C HIS A 26 4.74 2.54 7.20
N PRO A 27 5.16 3.80 6.94
CA PRO A 27 4.97 4.45 5.63
C PRO A 27 5.56 3.69 4.43
N TYR A 28 6.63 2.92 4.66
CA TYR A 28 7.30 2.13 3.62
C TYR A 28 6.82 0.67 3.52
N ALA A 29 5.82 0.26 4.30
CA ALA A 29 5.28 -1.10 4.23
C ALA A 29 4.25 -1.30 3.08
N TYR A 30 3.95 -0.25 2.32
CA TYR A 30 3.09 -0.31 1.14
C TYR A 30 3.52 0.70 0.08
N LEU A 31 4.25 0.23 -0.93
CA LEU A 31 4.80 1.07 -2.00
C LEU A 31 4.43 0.50 -3.37
N PRO A 32 3.13 0.41 -3.72
CA PRO A 32 2.69 -0.19 -4.98
C PRO A 32 3.22 0.56 -6.22
N PHE A 33 3.57 1.83 -6.06
CA PHE A 33 4.12 2.69 -7.11
C PHE A 33 5.57 3.11 -6.84
N GLY A 34 6.22 2.50 -5.85
CA GLY A 34 7.55 2.92 -5.37
C GLY A 34 7.56 4.27 -4.65
N GLN A 35 8.75 4.68 -4.22
CA GLN A 35 9.04 5.94 -3.52
C GLN A 35 10.44 6.42 -3.93
N GLY A 36 10.72 7.73 -3.85
CA GLY A 36 12.04 8.30 -4.15
C GLY A 36 12.20 8.72 -5.62
N PRO A 37 13.44 8.94 -6.10
CA PRO A 37 13.70 9.57 -7.41
C PRO A 37 13.29 8.72 -8.62
N ARG A 38 12.88 7.47 -8.39
CA ARG A 38 12.43 6.52 -9.42
C ARG A 38 11.02 5.98 -9.13
N ASN A 39 10.20 6.72 -8.39
CA ASN A 39 8.80 6.35 -8.21
C ASN A 39 8.03 6.39 -9.55
N CYS A 40 6.90 5.69 -9.61
CA CYS A 40 6.09 5.62 -10.82
C CYS A 40 5.58 7.01 -11.21
N ILE A 41 5.99 7.49 -12.38
CA ILE A 41 5.57 8.77 -12.94
C ILE A 41 4.05 8.84 -13.19
N ALA A 42 3.43 7.69 -13.47
CA ALA A 42 2.02 7.58 -13.80
C ALA A 42 1.11 7.29 -12.59
N MET A 43 1.61 7.31 -11.36
CA MET A 43 0.82 6.97 -10.15
C MET A 43 -0.52 7.71 -10.08
N ARG A 44 -0.53 9.03 -10.33
CA ARG A 44 -1.75 9.83 -10.25
C ARG A 44 -2.74 9.50 -11.35
N PHE A 45 -2.25 9.17 -12.54
CA PHE A 45 -3.09 8.74 -13.64
C PHE A 45 -3.72 7.37 -13.33
N ALA A 46 -2.92 6.41 -12.87
CA ALA A 46 -3.39 5.08 -12.50
C ALA A 46 -4.48 5.12 -11.41
N LEU A 47 -4.37 6.01 -10.41
CA LEU A 47 -5.40 6.18 -9.37
C LEU A 47 -6.67 6.90 -9.86
N ALA A 48 -6.60 7.64 -10.97
CA ALA A 48 -7.74 8.33 -11.55
C ALA A 48 -8.46 7.47 -12.61
N GLU A 49 -7.76 6.52 -13.21
CA GLU A 49 -8.30 5.56 -14.17
C GLU A 49 -9.09 4.43 -13.48
N THR A 50 -8.84 4.19 -12.19
CA THR A 50 -9.48 3.18 -11.34
C THR A 50 -10.65 3.72 -10.54
#